data_AF-A0AAI8VWL7-F1
#
_entry.id   AF-A0AAI8VWL7-F1
#
_cell.length_a   1.000
_cell.length_b   1.000
_cell.length_c   1.000
_cell.angle_alpha   90.00
_cell.angle_beta   90.00
_cell.angle_gamma   90.00
#
_symmetry.space_group_name_H-M   'P 1'
#
loop_
_entity.id
_entity.type
_entity.pdbx_description
1 polymer ?
#
loop_
_entity_poly.entity_id
_entity_poly.type
_entity_poly.pdbx_seq_one_letter_code
_entity_poly.pdbx_strand_id
1 'polypeptide(L)'
;MASEPDHGSRQASQDLRPVVTNLNGDTAWLVSFPLPAAERTESGKSYYHIVVEPWLSEHIVLFTALLGSITLPEPPAVKDAAAVDAIVRDIEQAADSPAHADASVDVIVVTTWLLDHMHRDSLTGFAPSIPVLASPEAAKSISGWKHFECRIRPPLPGWLSVFRVNAHDVVYAFVFVGCHGDDGNEQHDALLYLPTDTRRTCRLWTGSSRRPGGHAC
;
A
#
# COMPACT_ATOMS: atom_id res chain seq x y z
N MET A 1 44.54 -16.92 -31.76
CA MET A 1 44.20 -15.90 -30.73
C MET A 1 42.71 -15.65 -30.85
N ALA A 2 41.92 -16.34 -30.03
CA ALA A 2 40.48 -16.11 -29.94
C ALA A 2 40.25 -15.26 -28.70
N SER A 3 39.58 -14.12 -28.87
CA SER A 3 39.18 -13.20 -27.81
C SER A 3 37.98 -13.79 -27.07
N GLU A 4 38.05 -13.91 -25.75
CA GLU A 4 36.90 -14.20 -24.89
C GLU A 4 35.91 -13.02 -24.89
N PRO A 5 34.59 -13.26 -24.94
CA PRO A 5 33.60 -12.22 -24.71
C PRO A 5 33.40 -12.00 -23.21
N ASP A 6 33.64 -10.76 -22.78
CA ASP A 6 33.37 -10.25 -21.43
C ASP A 6 31.90 -10.51 -21.04
N HIS A 7 31.72 -11.35 -20.03
CA HIS A 7 30.44 -11.72 -19.44
C HIS A 7 30.17 -10.86 -18.21
N GLY A 8 29.08 -10.10 -18.27
CA GLY A 8 28.33 -9.73 -17.08
C GLY A 8 28.38 -8.26 -16.72
N SER A 9 27.55 -7.46 -17.38
CA SER A 9 26.90 -6.34 -16.71
C SER A 9 26.04 -6.91 -15.57
N ARG A 10 26.64 -7.10 -14.39
CA ARG A 10 25.91 -7.27 -13.13
C ARG A 10 25.12 -5.99 -12.91
N GLN A 11 23.85 -5.98 -13.31
CA GLN A 11 22.87 -5.05 -12.78
C GLN A 11 22.89 -5.28 -11.27
N ALA A 12 23.46 -4.33 -10.52
CA ALA A 12 23.41 -4.38 -9.08
C ALA A 12 21.93 -4.42 -8.71
N SER A 13 21.45 -5.54 -8.16
CA SER A 13 20.14 -5.61 -7.52
C SER A 13 20.15 -4.49 -6.49
N GLN A 14 19.38 -3.43 -6.73
CA GLN A 14 19.25 -2.39 -5.72
C GLN A 14 18.61 -3.06 -4.50
N ASP A 15 19.25 -2.93 -3.34
CA ASP A 15 18.68 -3.35 -2.06
C ASP A 15 17.48 -2.43 -1.73
N LEU A 16 16.36 -2.69 -2.42
CA LEU A 16 15.13 -1.92 -2.24
C LEU A 16 14.60 -2.11 -0.82
N ARG A 17 14.03 -1.03 -0.27
CA ARG A 17 13.43 -0.99 1.06
C ARG A 17 11.99 -0.50 0.95
N PRO A 18 11.09 -0.92 1.85
CA PRO A 18 9.73 -0.39 1.87
C PRO A 18 9.73 1.13 2.04
N VAL A 19 8.83 1.79 1.33
CA VAL A 19 8.61 3.24 1.41
C VAL A 19 7.24 3.48 2.03
N VAL A 20 7.18 4.38 3.02
CA VAL A 20 5.94 4.75 3.71
C VAL A 20 5.79 6.26 3.66
N THR A 21 4.69 6.73 3.07
CA THR A 21 4.39 8.15 2.87
C THR A 21 3.06 8.49 3.53
N ASN A 22 3.05 9.47 4.43
CA ASN A 22 1.82 10.03 4.98
C ASN A 22 1.22 11.03 3.98
N LEU A 23 -0.06 10.87 3.66
CA LEU A 23 -0.71 11.62 2.57
C LEU A 23 -1.49 12.85 3.06
N ASN A 24 -2.06 12.80 4.26
CA ASN A 24 -3.00 13.81 4.76
C ASN A 24 -2.71 14.36 6.16
N GLY A 25 -1.54 14.05 6.74
CA GLY A 25 -1.19 14.38 8.14
C GLY A 25 -1.88 13.50 9.18
N ASP A 26 -2.64 12.47 8.76
CA ASP A 26 -3.53 11.71 9.62
C ASP A 26 -3.53 10.20 9.27
N THR A 27 -4.66 9.66 8.82
CA THR A 27 -4.95 8.25 8.59
C THR A 27 -4.60 7.76 7.18
N ALA A 28 -4.33 8.66 6.23
CA ALA A 28 -4.08 8.28 4.85
C ALA A 28 -2.59 8.00 4.62
N TRP A 29 -2.25 6.78 4.18
CA TRP A 29 -0.87 6.37 3.93
C TRP A 29 -0.72 5.70 2.57
N LEU A 30 0.40 5.96 1.90
CA LEU A 30 0.89 5.14 0.79
C LEU A 30 2.05 4.27 1.29
N VAL A 31 1.92 2.97 1.15
CA VAL A 31 2.91 1.96 1.55
C VAL A 31 3.36 1.21 0.31
N SER A 32 4.66 1.19 0.04
CA SER A 32 5.24 0.53 -1.13
C SER A 32 6.19 -0.56 -0.67
N PHE A 33 5.91 -1.81 -1.00
CA PHE A 33 6.79 -2.96 -0.70
C PHE A 33 7.59 -3.36 -1.93
N PRO A 34 8.90 -3.65 -1.81
CA PRO A 34 9.65 -4.16 -2.95
C PRO A 34 9.07 -5.47 -3.46
N LEU A 35 8.87 -5.57 -4.78
CA LEU A 35 8.49 -6.83 -5.43
C LEU A 35 9.64 -7.86 -5.33
N PRO A 36 9.40 -9.17 -5.35
CA PRO A 36 10.45 -10.15 -5.56
C PRO A 36 11.13 -9.95 -6.93
N ALA A 37 12.43 -10.30 -7.07
CA ALA A 37 13.18 -10.04 -8.30
C ALA A 37 12.56 -10.66 -9.56
N ALA A 38 11.95 -11.85 -9.43
CA ALA A 38 11.23 -12.50 -10.52
C ALA A 38 10.04 -11.65 -11.01
N GLU A 39 9.22 -11.13 -10.09
CA GLU A 39 8.07 -10.29 -10.42
C GLU A 39 8.49 -8.90 -10.93
N ARG A 40 9.63 -8.35 -10.47
CA ARG A 40 10.18 -7.12 -11.06
C ARG A 40 10.54 -7.29 -12.52
N THR A 41 11.14 -8.43 -12.85
CA THR A 41 11.55 -8.74 -14.23
C THR A 41 10.34 -8.90 -15.14
N GLU A 42 9.27 -9.53 -14.64
CA GLU A 42 8.03 -9.77 -15.40
C GLU A 42 7.18 -8.50 -15.58
N SER A 43 6.94 -7.77 -14.49
CA SER A 43 6.07 -6.59 -14.50
C SER A 43 6.77 -5.32 -14.97
N GLY A 44 8.09 -5.27 -14.86
CA GLY A 44 8.87 -4.04 -15.02
C GLY A 44 8.66 -3.02 -13.90
N LYS A 45 7.90 -3.34 -12.84
CA LYS A 45 7.74 -2.52 -11.62
C LYS A 45 8.78 -2.91 -10.58
N SER A 46 9.12 -1.98 -9.69
CA SER A 46 10.01 -2.23 -8.55
C SER A 46 9.24 -2.50 -7.25
N TYR A 47 8.03 -1.93 -7.12
CA TYR A 47 7.23 -1.94 -5.90
C TYR A 47 5.79 -2.39 -6.14
N TYR A 48 5.19 -2.90 -5.06
CA TYR A 48 3.75 -3.09 -4.91
C TYR A 48 3.20 -2.00 -3.99
N HIS A 49 2.27 -1.19 -4.50
CA HIS A 49 1.78 0.03 -3.87
C HIS A 49 0.39 -0.14 -3.26
N ILE A 50 0.31 0.14 -1.97
CA ILE A 50 -0.87 -0.01 -1.13
C ILE A 50 -1.27 1.37 -0.63
N VAL A 51 -2.49 1.81 -0.92
CA VAL A 51 -3.06 3.01 -0.29
C VAL A 51 -3.96 2.60 0.86
N VAL A 52 -3.70 3.11 2.05
CA VAL A 52 -4.46 2.87 3.27
C VAL A 52 -5.33 4.09 3.54
N GLU A 53 -6.64 3.87 3.65
CA GLU A 53 -7.64 4.84 4.13
C GLU A 53 -7.53 6.23 3.50
N PRO A 54 -7.68 6.36 2.17
CA PRO A 54 -7.46 7.63 1.50
C PRO A 54 -8.54 8.65 1.89
N TRP A 55 -8.22 9.53 2.83
CA TRP A 55 -8.96 10.74 3.12
C TRP A 55 -8.14 11.95 2.66
N LEU A 56 -8.39 12.38 1.41
CA LEU A 56 -7.60 13.39 0.68
C LEU A 56 -8.33 14.74 0.59
N SER A 57 -9.46 14.89 1.31
CA SER A 57 -10.21 16.15 1.39
C SER A 57 -10.04 16.79 2.76
N GLU A 58 -10.11 18.12 2.81
CA GLU A 58 -9.97 18.87 4.07
C GLU A 58 -11.15 18.62 5.04
N HIS A 59 -12.33 18.34 4.50
CA HIS A 59 -13.56 18.24 5.28
C HIS A 59 -14.41 17.03 4.90
N ILE A 60 -15.07 16.46 5.93
CA ILE A 60 -16.18 15.52 5.78
C ILE A 60 -17.41 16.15 6.43
N VAL A 61 -18.47 16.31 5.65
CA VAL A 61 -19.76 16.81 6.14
C VAL A 61 -20.61 15.62 6.59
N LEU A 62 -20.95 15.57 7.89
CA LEU A 62 -21.76 14.50 8.47
C LEU A 62 -23.24 14.72 8.20
N PHE A 63 -23.81 14.12 7.15
CA PHE A 63 -25.26 13.98 6.84
C PHE A 63 -26.05 15.31 6.63
N THR A 64 -25.87 16.32 7.48
CA THR A 64 -26.26 17.73 7.33
C THR A 64 -25.25 18.60 8.10
N ALA A 65 -24.91 19.82 7.64
CA ALA A 65 -23.97 20.72 8.31
C ALA A 65 -24.36 21.08 9.77
N LEU A 66 -25.60 20.81 10.17
CA LEU A 66 -26.11 21.01 11.52
C LEU A 66 -25.59 19.97 12.54
N LEU A 67 -25.15 18.79 12.08
CA LEU A 67 -24.64 17.71 12.94
C LEU A 67 -23.10 17.72 13.08
N GLY A 68 -22.42 18.64 12.39
CA GLY A 68 -20.98 18.84 12.48
C GLY A 68 -20.20 18.40 11.24
N SER A 69 -18.90 18.64 11.28
CA SER A 69 -17.94 18.25 10.25
C SER A 69 -16.69 17.67 10.92
N ILE A 70 -16.07 16.69 10.29
CA ILE A 70 -14.73 16.23 10.64
C ILE A 70 -13.76 16.98 9.73
N THR A 71 -12.73 17.61 10.30
CA THR A 71 -11.75 18.42 9.57
C THR A 71 -10.36 17.93 9.91
N LEU A 72 -9.50 17.83 8.91
CA LEU A 72 -8.09 17.51 9.14
C LEU A 72 -7.41 18.61 9.96
N PRO A 73 -6.46 18.27 10.85
CA PRO A 73 -5.69 19.29 11.59
C PRO A 73 -4.91 20.24 10.67
N GLU A 74 -4.48 19.76 9.51
CA GLU A 74 -3.76 20.50 8.47
C GLU A 74 -4.32 20.13 7.09
N PRO A 75 -4.26 21.02 6.08
CA PRO A 75 -4.61 20.67 4.72
C PRO A 75 -3.84 19.45 4.22
N PRO A 76 -4.47 18.50 3.52
CA PRO A 76 -3.78 17.31 3.06
C PRO A 76 -2.74 17.70 2.00
N ALA A 77 -1.53 17.15 2.13
CA ALA A 77 -0.46 17.35 1.17
C ALA A 77 -0.83 16.77 -0.21
N VAL A 78 -1.67 15.72 -0.21
CA VAL A 78 -2.16 15.04 -1.41
C VAL A 78 -3.68 15.17 -1.47
N LYS A 79 -4.21 15.68 -2.58
CA LYS A 79 -5.61 16.14 -2.67
C LYS A 79 -6.53 15.23 -3.47
N ASP A 80 -5.99 14.32 -4.26
CA ASP A 80 -6.76 13.40 -5.10
C ASP A 80 -5.96 12.15 -5.46
N ALA A 81 -6.64 11.17 -6.06
CA ALA A 81 -6.05 9.90 -6.48
C ALA A 81 -4.95 10.07 -7.54
N ALA A 82 -5.08 11.04 -8.45
CA ALA A 82 -4.09 11.28 -9.50
C ALA A 82 -2.76 11.78 -8.92
N ALA A 83 -2.81 12.58 -7.86
CA ALA A 83 -1.64 12.99 -7.10
C ALA A 83 -1.00 11.83 -6.33
N VAL A 84 -1.79 10.86 -5.84
CA VAL A 84 -1.25 9.62 -5.25
C VAL A 84 -0.53 8.79 -6.31
N ASP A 85 -1.12 8.60 -7.50
CA ASP A 85 -0.46 7.92 -8.62
C ASP A 85 0.80 8.66 -9.07
N ALA A 86 0.84 10.00 -9.00
CA ALA A 86 2.07 10.75 -9.25
C ALA A 86 3.20 10.38 -8.27
N ILE A 87 2.90 10.25 -6.97
CA ILE A 87 3.87 9.79 -5.97
C ILE A 87 4.32 8.35 -6.26
N VAL A 88 3.41 7.48 -6.68
CA VAL A 88 3.76 6.11 -7.10
C VAL A 88 4.78 6.13 -8.25
N ARG A 89 4.53 6.94 -9.28
CA ARG A 89 5.46 7.10 -10.40
C ARG A 89 6.81 7.67 -9.98
N ASP A 90 6.83 8.62 -9.04
CA ASP A 90 8.07 9.17 -8.49
C ASP A 90 8.88 8.11 -7.72
N ILE A 91 8.22 7.25 -6.93
CA ILE A 91 8.85 6.13 -6.22
C ILE A 91 9.44 5.12 -7.22
N GLU A 92 8.67 4.73 -8.23
CA GLU A 92 9.10 3.79 -9.26
C GLU A 92 10.25 4.38 -10.10
N GLN A 93 10.19 5.66 -10.44
CA GLN A 93 11.26 6.36 -11.14
C GLN A 93 12.54 6.42 -10.29
N ALA A 94 12.43 6.72 -8.99
CA ALA A 94 13.57 6.73 -8.07
C ALA A 94 14.22 5.33 -7.92
N ALA A 95 13.43 4.27 -8.15
CA ALA A 95 13.87 2.89 -8.15
C ALA A 95 14.37 2.39 -9.52
N ASP A 96 14.50 3.28 -10.51
CA ASP A 96 14.93 2.99 -11.88
C ASP A 96 14.06 1.92 -12.57
N SER A 97 12.76 1.96 -12.28
CA SER A 97 11.77 1.01 -12.81
C SER A 97 11.42 1.30 -14.27
N PRO A 98 11.50 0.31 -15.18
CA PRO A 98 11.07 0.48 -16.57
C PRO A 98 9.60 0.89 -16.72
N ALA A 99 8.72 0.45 -15.81
CA ALA A 99 7.28 0.70 -15.87
C ALA A 99 6.85 1.98 -15.13
N HIS A 100 7.79 2.82 -14.67
CA HIS A 100 7.47 3.98 -13.83
C HIS A 100 6.42 4.94 -14.42
N ALA A 101 6.38 5.14 -15.74
CA ALA A 101 5.46 6.08 -16.37
C ALA A 101 3.98 5.64 -16.26
N ASP A 102 3.74 4.32 -16.27
CA ASP A 102 2.40 3.71 -16.23
C ASP A 102 2.05 3.16 -14.85
N ALA A 103 2.92 3.34 -13.85
CA ALA A 103 2.70 2.83 -12.51
C ALA A 103 1.54 3.55 -11.80
N SER A 104 0.72 2.75 -11.12
CA SER A 104 -0.39 3.19 -10.29
C SER A 104 -0.48 2.35 -9.01
N VAL A 105 -1.40 2.75 -8.12
CA VAL A 105 -1.77 1.97 -6.94
C VAL A 105 -2.24 0.57 -7.32
N ASP A 106 -1.77 -0.45 -6.59
CA ASP A 106 -2.12 -1.86 -6.83
C ASP A 106 -3.32 -2.31 -5.98
N VAL A 107 -3.47 -1.77 -4.77
CA VAL A 107 -4.57 -2.13 -3.86
C VAL A 107 -4.90 -0.99 -2.90
N ILE A 108 -6.18 -0.86 -2.56
CA ILE A 108 -6.65 0.05 -1.52
C ILE A 108 -7.04 -0.76 -0.28
N VAL A 109 -6.67 -0.29 0.90
CA VAL A 109 -7.01 -0.92 2.19
C VAL A 109 -7.84 0.04 3.03
N VAL A 110 -9.01 -0.42 3.49
CA VAL A 110 -9.91 0.34 4.37
C VAL A 110 -10.16 -0.46 5.63
N THR A 111 -9.67 0.02 6.78
CA THR A 111 -9.67 -0.82 7.98
C THR A 111 -11.00 -0.74 8.72
N THR A 112 -11.67 0.40 8.72
CA THR A 112 -12.94 0.62 9.42
C THR A 112 -13.97 1.34 8.55
N TRP A 113 -15.23 1.33 8.97
CA TRP A 113 -16.36 1.94 8.26
C TRP A 113 -16.63 3.39 8.68
N LEU A 114 -15.84 3.92 9.62
CA LEU A 114 -15.90 5.32 10.03
C LEU A 114 -15.59 6.23 8.84
N LEU A 115 -16.32 7.34 8.74
CA LEU A 115 -16.37 8.16 7.52
C LEU A 115 -15.01 8.78 7.15
N ASP A 116 -14.20 9.11 8.15
CA ASP A 116 -12.83 9.62 8.05
C ASP A 116 -11.79 8.57 7.64
N HIS A 117 -12.18 7.30 7.57
CA HIS A 117 -11.36 6.19 7.05
C HIS A 117 -11.89 5.65 5.72
N MET A 118 -13.14 5.99 5.37
CA MET A 118 -13.86 5.52 4.19
C MET A 118 -14.47 6.73 3.44
N HIS A 119 -13.66 7.76 3.20
CA HIS A 119 -14.11 8.97 2.54
C HIS A 119 -14.46 8.69 1.06
N ARG A 120 -15.75 8.78 0.73
CA ARG A 120 -16.27 8.35 -0.57
C ARG A 120 -15.59 9.04 -1.74
N ASP A 121 -15.51 10.37 -1.73
CA ASP A 121 -15.02 11.12 -2.89
C ASP A 121 -13.53 10.84 -3.17
N SER A 122 -12.72 10.71 -2.12
CA SER A 122 -11.32 10.29 -2.26
C SER A 122 -11.23 8.89 -2.86
N LEU A 123 -12.00 7.94 -2.33
CA LEU A 123 -11.98 6.56 -2.76
C LEU A 123 -12.42 6.47 -4.22
N THR A 124 -13.57 7.03 -4.59
CA THR A 124 -14.08 6.94 -5.98
C THR A 124 -13.25 7.74 -6.99
N GLY A 125 -12.24 8.50 -6.56
CA GLY A 125 -11.24 9.10 -7.44
C GLY A 125 -10.26 8.08 -8.04
N PHE A 126 -10.06 6.92 -7.40
CA PHE A 126 -9.19 5.86 -7.91
C PHE A 126 -9.88 5.04 -9.02
N ALA A 127 -9.08 4.37 -9.85
CA ALA A 127 -9.61 3.53 -10.92
C ALA A 127 -10.49 2.38 -10.37
N PRO A 128 -11.65 2.10 -11.00
CA PRO A 128 -12.60 1.09 -10.52
C PRO A 128 -12.05 -0.34 -10.57
N SER A 129 -10.98 -0.56 -11.34
CA SER A 129 -10.26 -1.84 -11.44
C SER A 129 -9.36 -2.12 -10.24
N ILE A 130 -9.04 -1.13 -9.42
CA ILE A 130 -8.16 -1.32 -8.26
C ILE A 130 -8.93 -2.12 -7.19
N PRO A 131 -8.41 -3.27 -6.74
CA PRO A 131 -9.05 -4.05 -5.69
C PRO A 131 -9.07 -3.26 -4.37
N VAL A 132 -10.18 -3.38 -3.64
CA VAL A 132 -10.33 -2.81 -2.29
C VAL A 132 -10.41 -3.94 -1.27
N LEU A 133 -9.40 -4.02 -0.39
CA LEU A 133 -9.41 -4.81 0.83
C LEU A 133 -10.06 -4.02 1.95
N ALA A 134 -11.20 -4.49 2.45
CA ALA A 134 -11.92 -3.77 3.49
C ALA A 134 -12.39 -4.68 4.63
N SER A 135 -12.56 -4.12 5.83
CA SER A 135 -13.35 -4.79 6.87
C SER A 135 -14.77 -5.09 6.37
N PRO A 136 -15.46 -6.12 6.89
CA PRO A 136 -16.78 -6.51 6.41
C PRO A 136 -17.79 -5.35 6.33
N GLU A 137 -17.78 -4.47 7.33
CA GLU A 137 -18.67 -3.31 7.43
C GLU A 137 -18.32 -2.24 6.38
N ALA A 138 -17.03 -1.96 6.19
CA ALA A 138 -16.57 -1.05 5.15
C ALA A 138 -16.85 -1.64 3.75
N ALA A 139 -16.60 -2.93 3.54
CA ALA A 139 -16.83 -3.62 2.28
C ALA A 139 -18.29 -3.54 1.85
N LYS A 140 -19.23 -3.72 2.80
CA LYS A 140 -20.66 -3.56 2.55
C LYS A 140 -21.00 -2.14 2.07
N SER A 141 -20.42 -1.14 2.71
CA SER A 141 -20.66 0.28 2.38
C SER A 141 -20.09 0.66 1.02
N ILE A 142 -18.82 0.33 0.77
CA ILE A 142 -18.09 0.61 -0.49
C ILE A 142 -18.75 -0.10 -1.67
N SER A 143 -19.17 -1.36 -1.51
CA SER A 143 -19.88 -2.10 -2.56
C SER A 143 -21.19 -1.42 -2.96
N GLY A 144 -21.87 -0.76 -2.01
CA GLY A 144 -23.07 0.03 -2.27
C GLY A 144 -22.84 1.23 -3.19
N TRP A 145 -21.61 1.71 -3.32
CA TRP A 145 -21.27 2.83 -4.19
C TRP A 145 -21.17 2.46 -5.66
N LYS A 146 -21.10 1.16 -5.99
CA LYS A 146 -21.03 0.62 -7.36
C LYS A 146 -19.86 1.15 -8.20
N HIS A 147 -18.74 1.47 -7.53
CA HIS A 147 -17.50 1.90 -8.19
C HIS A 147 -16.44 0.81 -8.19
N PHE A 148 -16.28 0.10 -7.08
CA PHE A 148 -15.25 -0.92 -6.90
C PHE A 148 -15.82 -2.34 -6.84
N GLU A 149 -15.00 -3.32 -7.25
CA GLU A 149 -15.15 -4.70 -6.81
C GLU A 149 -14.50 -4.86 -5.43
N CYS A 150 -15.29 -4.71 -4.35
CA CYS A 150 -14.77 -4.83 -3.00
C CYS A 150 -14.65 -6.30 -2.56
N ARG A 151 -13.50 -6.68 -2.00
CA ARG A 151 -13.22 -8.05 -1.55
C ARG A 151 -12.74 -8.03 -0.10
N ILE A 152 -13.33 -8.89 0.73
CA ILE A 152 -12.83 -9.12 2.11
C ILE A 152 -11.44 -9.78 2.08
N ARG A 153 -11.13 -10.50 0.99
CA ARG A 153 -9.82 -11.08 0.67
C ARG A 153 -9.53 -10.89 -0.82
N PRO A 154 -8.77 -9.86 -1.25
CA PRO A 154 -8.35 -9.76 -2.64
C PRO A 154 -7.30 -10.83 -2.96
N PRO A 155 -7.04 -11.13 -4.24
CA PRO A 155 -5.84 -11.85 -4.62
C PRO A 155 -4.64 -10.97 -4.27
N LEU A 156 -4.01 -11.24 -3.13
CA LEU A 156 -2.69 -10.67 -2.82
C LEU A 156 -1.62 -11.55 -3.47
N PRO A 157 -0.48 -10.98 -3.87
CA PRO A 157 0.67 -11.78 -4.24
C PRO A 157 1.05 -12.74 -3.12
N GLY A 158 1.53 -13.95 -3.47
CA GLY A 158 1.85 -14.99 -2.47
C GLY A 158 2.92 -14.57 -1.46
N TRP A 159 3.76 -13.60 -1.81
CA TRP A 159 4.81 -13.05 -0.96
C TRP A 159 4.34 -11.93 -0.03
N LEU A 160 3.10 -11.43 -0.20
CA LEU A 160 2.51 -10.37 0.62
C LEU A 160 1.33 -10.90 1.42
N SER A 161 1.50 -10.97 2.73
CA SER A 161 0.44 -11.34 3.66
C SER A 161 -0.13 -10.12 4.38
N VAL A 162 -1.44 -10.08 4.52
CA VAL A 162 -2.15 -9.01 5.22
C VAL A 162 -3.05 -9.60 6.29
N PHE A 163 -2.77 -9.28 7.54
CA PHE A 163 -3.51 -9.78 8.70
C PHE A 163 -4.33 -8.67 9.32
N ARG A 164 -5.61 -8.95 9.59
CA ARG A 164 -6.46 -8.10 10.39
C ARG A 164 -6.34 -8.51 11.86
N VAL A 165 -5.89 -7.60 12.70
CA VAL A 165 -5.86 -7.77 14.16
C VAL A 165 -7.03 -6.99 14.75
N ASN A 166 -7.88 -7.67 15.51
CA ASN A 166 -8.97 -7.02 16.24
C ASN A 166 -8.34 -6.25 17.42
N ALA A 167 -8.24 -4.92 17.31
CA ALA A 167 -7.59 -4.09 18.32
C ALA A 167 -8.59 -3.40 19.27
N HIS A 168 -9.85 -3.25 18.87
CA HIS A 168 -11.02 -2.87 19.68
C HIS A 168 -12.30 -3.06 18.83
N ASP A 169 -13.51 -2.97 19.40
CA ASP A 169 -14.79 -3.24 18.72
C ASP A 169 -15.06 -2.45 17.42
N VAL A 170 -14.29 -1.38 17.14
CA VAL A 170 -14.52 -0.47 16.00
C VAL A 170 -13.25 -0.24 15.17
N VAL A 171 -12.09 -0.71 15.65
CA VAL A 171 -10.79 -0.38 15.07
C VAL A 171 -10.01 -1.65 14.79
N TYR A 172 -9.66 -1.82 13.53
CA TYR A 172 -8.87 -2.94 13.05
C TYR A 172 -7.46 -2.47 12.74
N ALA A 173 -6.47 -3.19 13.27
CA ALA A 173 -5.10 -3.02 12.85
C ALA A 173 -4.80 -3.94 11.68
N PHE A 174 -3.95 -3.47 10.77
CA PHE A 174 -3.47 -4.27 9.65
C PHE A 174 -1.97 -4.51 9.81
N VAL A 175 -1.56 -5.77 9.72
CA VAL A 175 -0.15 -6.14 9.62
C VAL A 175 0.11 -6.57 8.18
N PHE A 176 0.96 -5.82 7.50
CA PHE A 176 1.48 -6.19 6.19
C PHE A 176 2.81 -6.89 6.39
N VAL A 177 2.98 -8.08 5.84
CA VAL A 177 4.26 -8.80 5.85
C VAL A 177 4.64 -9.06 4.40
N GLY A 178 5.67 -8.38 3.92
CA GLY A 178 6.29 -8.62 2.62
C GLY A 178 7.52 -9.50 2.78
N CYS A 179 7.59 -10.56 2.01
CA CYS A 179 8.81 -11.36 1.83
C CYS A 179 9.45 -11.04 0.48
N HIS A 180 10.72 -10.69 0.47
CA HIS A 180 11.48 -10.46 -0.76
C HIS A 180 12.95 -10.86 -0.55
N GLY A 181 13.68 -11.15 -1.62
CA GLY A 181 15.08 -11.55 -1.53
C GLY A 181 15.48 -12.52 -2.63
N ASP A 182 16.80 -12.68 -2.80
CA ASP A 182 17.42 -13.46 -3.86
C ASP A 182 18.25 -14.61 -3.26
N ASP A 183 18.44 -15.69 -4.03
CA ASP A 183 19.46 -16.72 -3.81
C ASP A 183 19.59 -17.27 -2.37
N GLY A 184 18.45 -17.56 -1.73
CA GLY A 184 18.40 -18.19 -0.40
C GLY A 184 18.57 -17.22 0.79
N ASN A 185 18.60 -15.91 0.53
CA ASN A 185 18.54 -14.88 1.57
C ASN A 185 17.17 -14.19 1.55
N GLU A 186 16.26 -14.63 2.42
CA GLU A 186 14.91 -14.07 2.54
C GLU A 186 14.94 -12.87 3.49
N GLN A 187 14.43 -11.74 3.01
CA GLN A 187 14.14 -10.56 3.81
C GLN A 187 12.63 -10.47 4.05
N HIS A 188 12.26 -10.27 5.31
CA HIS A 188 10.89 -10.04 5.72
C HIS A 188 10.75 -8.63 6.27
N ASP A 189 9.84 -7.86 5.68
CA ASP A 189 9.47 -6.56 6.20
C ASP A 189 8.02 -6.62 6.68
N ALA A 190 7.80 -6.16 7.91
CA ALA A 190 6.49 -6.11 8.53
C ALA A 190 6.12 -4.67 8.84
N LEU A 191 4.93 -4.25 8.41
CA LEU A 191 4.34 -2.96 8.76
C LEU A 191 3.11 -3.20 9.63
N LEU A 192 3.13 -2.68 10.86
CA LEU A 192 1.94 -2.62 11.71
C LEU A 192 1.28 -1.25 11.56
N TYR A 193 0.07 -1.25 11.02
CA TYR A 193 -0.79 -0.08 10.93
C TYR A 193 -1.84 -0.09 12.03
N LEU A 194 -1.87 0.97 12.84
CA LEU A 194 -2.82 1.20 13.93
C LEU A 194 -3.59 2.50 13.64
N PRO A 195 -4.88 2.43 13.24
CA PRO A 195 -5.64 3.62 12.88
C PRO A 195 -5.87 4.58 14.05
N THR A 196 -5.95 4.05 15.29
CA THR A 196 -6.24 4.87 16.48
C THR A 196 -5.39 4.43 17.68
N ASP A 197 -4.18 4.96 17.80
CA ASP A 197 -3.56 5.17 19.11
C ASP A 197 -3.29 6.67 19.23
N THR A 198 -3.24 7.18 20.45
CA THR A 198 -2.88 8.56 20.85
C THR A 198 -1.57 9.10 20.26
N ARG A 199 -0.83 8.27 19.50
CA ARG A 199 0.37 8.63 18.73
C ARG A 199 0.29 8.42 17.21
N ARG A 200 -0.87 8.08 16.63
CA ARG A 200 -1.10 7.87 15.17
C ARG A 200 0.13 7.28 14.47
N THR A 201 0.49 6.05 14.81
CA THR A 201 1.78 5.48 14.39
C THR A 201 1.62 4.41 13.30
N CYS A 202 2.35 4.60 12.21
CA CYS A 202 2.75 3.53 11.32
C CYS A 202 4.15 3.05 11.73
N ARG A 203 4.36 1.75 12.01
CA ARG A 203 5.69 1.22 12.39
C ARG A 203 6.14 0.15 11.41
N LEU A 204 7.30 0.38 10.80
CA LEU A 204 8.00 -0.56 9.94
C LEU A 204 9.07 -1.31 10.73
N TRP A 205 9.03 -2.64 10.66
CA TRP A 205 10.04 -3.56 11.16
C TRP A 205 10.63 -4.33 10.00
N THR A 206 11.96 -4.41 9.95
CA THR A 206 12.70 -5.15 8.91
C THR A 206 13.54 -6.22 9.56
N GLY A 207 13.47 -7.46 9.06
CA GLY A 207 14.27 -8.59 9.54
C GLY A 207 14.81 -9.42 8.38
N SER A 208 16.06 -9.90 8.50
CA SER A 208 16.67 -10.81 7.53
C SER A 208 16.81 -12.20 8.12
N SER A 209 16.47 -13.24 7.36
CA SER A 209 16.75 -14.63 7.72
C SER A 209 17.46 -15.36 6.58
N ARG A 210 18.45 -16.19 6.92
CA ARG A 210 19.05 -17.13 5.96
C ARG A 210 18.40 -18.49 6.19
N ARG A 211 17.61 -18.97 5.22
CA ARG A 211 17.05 -20.34 5.28
C ARG A 211 17.92 -21.28 4.44
N PRO A 212 18.48 -22.35 5.03
CA PRO A 212 19.04 -23.44 4.25
C PRO A 212 17.90 -24.33 3.76
N GLY A 213 17.59 -24.28 2.47
CA GLY A 213 16.62 -25.17 1.81
C GLY A 213 15.28 -24.50 1.51
N GLY A 214 14.94 -24.44 0.22
CA GLY A 214 13.80 -23.72 -0.32
C GLY A 214 12.45 -24.35 0.05
N HIS A 215 11.72 -23.66 0.91
CA HIS A 215 10.27 -23.71 0.94
C HIS A 215 9.78 -22.26 1.01
N ALA A 216 9.10 -21.83 -0.05
CA ALA A 216 8.43 -20.54 -0.11
C ALA A 216 7.33 -20.46 0.97
N CYS A 217 7.03 -19.24 1.42
CA CYS A 217 5.98 -18.92 2.39
C CYS A 217 4.63 -19.59 2.10
#